data_AF-X1MVD0-F1
#
_entry.id   AF-X1MVD0-F1
#
_cell.length_a   1.000
_cell.length_b   1.000
_cell.length_c   1.000
_cell.angle_alpha   90.00
_cell.angle_beta   90.00
_cell.angle_gamma   90.00
#
_symmetry.space_group_name_H-M   'P 1'
#
loop_
_entity.id
_entity.type
_entity.pdbx_description
1 polymer ?
#
loop_
_entity_poly.entity_id
_entity_poly.type
_entity_poly.pdbx_seq_one_letter_code
_entity_poly.pdbx_strand_id
1 'polypeptide(L)'
;DKRKDPYSAVIKGVDEFWDVSLSKFIQEIIVESAYFSQMPDLLRNSTVKVGSEGFPVVARDRLGFPLVARDEIEILFKLFENGELEPSDLKKELDRWEMFEQYQDRFLKYFKKGTRSI
;
A
#
# COMPACT_ATOMS: atom_id res chain seq x y z
N ASP A 1 -31.29 -16.16 21.70
CA ASP A 1 -30.33 -15.05 21.79
C ASP A 1 -28.91 -15.59 21.59
N LYS A 2 -28.02 -14.78 21.01
CA LYS A 2 -26.65 -15.08 20.54
C LYS A 2 -26.53 -15.95 19.28
N ARG A 3 -26.73 -15.27 18.15
CA ARG A 3 -26.26 -15.71 16.83
C ARG A 3 -24.75 -15.98 16.91
N LYS A 4 -24.34 -17.17 16.47
CA LYS A 4 -22.92 -17.52 16.23
C LYS A 4 -22.38 -16.55 15.18
N ASP A 5 -21.69 -15.52 15.62
CA ASP A 5 -20.91 -14.67 14.73
C ASP A 5 -19.72 -15.51 14.22
N PRO A 6 -19.59 -15.74 12.90
CA PRO A 6 -18.51 -16.54 12.32
C PRO A 6 -17.10 -15.98 12.63
N TYR A 7 -17.00 -14.74 13.10
CA TYR A 7 -15.73 -14.11 13.51
C TYR A 7 -15.50 -14.12 15.02
N SER A 8 -16.31 -14.82 15.79
CA SER A 8 -16.15 -14.95 17.24
C SER A 8 -15.53 -16.29 17.63
N ALA A 9 -14.42 -16.25 18.36
CA ALA A 9 -13.77 -17.41 18.93
C ALA A 9 -13.68 -17.26 20.46
N VAL A 10 -13.89 -18.36 21.19
CA VAL A 10 -13.73 -18.40 22.66
C VAL A 10 -12.46 -19.17 22.98
N ILE A 11 -11.48 -18.46 23.54
CA ILE A 11 -10.20 -19.04 23.96
C ILE A 11 -10.32 -19.43 25.44
N LYS A 12 -10.08 -20.70 25.76
CA LYS A 12 -9.96 -21.18 27.15
C LYS A 12 -8.48 -21.27 27.51
N GLY A 13 -8.02 -20.41 28.41
CA GLY A 13 -6.65 -20.44 28.95
C GLY A 13 -6.52 -21.31 30.20
N VAL A 14 -5.29 -21.73 30.48
CA VAL A 14 -4.86 -22.22 31.81
C VAL A 14 -4.40 -20.99 32.61
N ASP A 15 -4.67 -20.96 33.92
CA ASP A 15 -4.62 -19.74 34.74
C ASP A 15 -3.23 -19.07 34.80
N GLU A 16 -2.16 -19.83 34.64
CA GLU A 16 -0.78 -19.31 34.60
C GLU A 16 -0.37 -18.98 33.14
N PHE A 17 0.18 -17.78 32.92
CA PHE A 17 0.72 -17.30 31.63
C PHE A 17 -0.30 -17.22 30.47
N TRP A 18 -1.58 -16.98 30.78
CA TRP A 18 -2.63 -16.81 29.78
C TRP A 18 -2.38 -15.61 28.85
N ASP A 19 -1.71 -14.58 29.34
CA ASP A 19 -1.32 -13.36 28.63
C ASP A 19 -0.27 -13.64 27.54
N VAL A 20 0.72 -14.49 27.85
CA VAL A 20 1.73 -14.95 26.89
C VAL A 20 1.08 -15.81 25.81
N SER A 21 0.18 -16.70 26.21
CA SER A 21 -0.55 -17.60 25.29
C SER A 21 -1.45 -16.81 24.34
N LEU A 22 -2.16 -15.80 24.85
CA LEU A 22 -2.98 -14.90 24.04
C LEU A 22 -2.12 -14.08 23.07
N SER A 23 -1.01 -13.52 23.53
CA SER A 23 -0.10 -12.73 22.70
C SER A 23 0.51 -13.56 21.57
N LYS A 24 0.94 -14.79 21.88
CA LYS A 24 1.46 -15.74 20.89
C LYS A 24 0.39 -16.13 19.88
N PHE A 25 -0.83 -16.41 20.34
CA PHE A 25 -1.95 -16.75 19.45
C PHE A 25 -2.29 -15.60 18.49
N ILE A 26 -2.37 -14.37 19.01
CA ILE A 26 -2.60 -13.17 18.18
C ILE A 26 -1.47 -13.02 17.17
N GLN A 27 -0.21 -13.19 17.59
CA GLN A 27 0.95 -13.12 16.71
C GLN A 27 0.88 -14.19 15.61
N GLU A 28 0.58 -15.45 15.96
CA GLU A 28 0.44 -16.55 15.01
C GLU A 28 -0.65 -16.27 13.98
N ILE A 29 -1.83 -15.79 14.38
CA ILE A 29 -2.89 -15.39 13.46
C ILE A 29 -2.43 -14.29 12.51
N ILE A 30 -1.76 -13.25 13.03
CA ILE A 30 -1.28 -12.13 12.22
C ILE A 30 -0.25 -12.62 11.20
N VAL A 31 0.69 -13.47 11.63
CA VAL A 31 1.73 -14.04 10.77
C VAL A 31 1.10 -14.93 9.69
N GLU A 32 0.26 -15.88 10.06
CA GLU A 32 -0.40 -16.76 9.08
C GLU A 32 -1.26 -15.96 8.08
N SER A 33 -2.04 -14.99 8.54
CA SER A 33 -2.84 -14.14 7.66
C SER A 33 -1.97 -13.32 6.68
N ALA A 34 -0.88 -12.73 7.17
CA ALA A 34 0.05 -11.97 6.34
C ALA A 34 0.74 -12.87 5.30
N TYR A 35 1.19 -14.07 5.69
CA TYR A 35 1.93 -14.98 4.82
C TYR A 35 1.05 -15.75 3.82
N PHE A 36 -0.16 -16.18 4.20
CA PHE A 36 -1.00 -17.02 3.34
C PHE A 36 -2.01 -16.23 2.51
N SER A 37 -2.48 -15.08 2.98
CA SER A 37 -3.50 -14.31 2.27
C SER A 37 -2.94 -13.10 1.53
N GLN A 38 -1.99 -12.37 2.13
CA GLN A 38 -1.55 -11.08 1.58
C GLN A 38 -0.26 -11.19 0.79
N MET A 39 0.74 -11.93 1.30
CA MET A 39 2.03 -12.10 0.64
C MET A 39 1.97 -12.68 -0.78
N PRO A 40 1.18 -13.72 -1.08
CA PRO A 40 1.18 -14.32 -2.42
C PRO A 40 0.77 -13.31 -3.49
N ASP A 41 -0.21 -12.46 -3.18
CA ASP A 41 -0.67 -11.40 -4.08
C ASP A 41 0.38 -10.28 -4.23
N LEU A 42 1.02 -9.89 -3.13
CA LEU A 42 2.09 -8.88 -3.12
C LEU A 42 3.38 -9.33 -3.83
N LEU A 43 3.68 -10.64 -3.80
CA LEU A 43 4.77 -11.22 -4.57
C LEU A 43 4.39 -11.32 -6.06
N ARG A 44 3.15 -11.74 -6.35
CA ARG A 44 2.64 -11.88 -7.72
C ARG A 44 2.59 -10.54 -8.46
N ASN A 45 2.18 -9.46 -7.79
CA ASN A 45 2.15 -8.13 -8.40
C ASN A 45 3.50 -7.38 -8.31
N SER A 46 4.57 -8.04 -7.85
CA SER A 46 5.91 -7.46 -7.70
C SER A 46 6.00 -6.25 -6.74
N THR A 47 5.02 -6.05 -5.87
CA THR A 47 5.06 -5.01 -4.81
C THR A 47 6.10 -5.35 -3.76
N VAL A 48 6.25 -6.63 -3.45
CA VAL A 48 7.22 -7.16 -2.50
C VAL A 48 8.12 -8.16 -3.22
N LYS A 49 9.40 -8.20 -2.83
CA LYS A 49 10.39 -9.18 -3.26
C LYS A 49 11.05 -9.82 -2.04
N VAL A 50 11.61 -11.00 -2.21
CA VAL A 50 12.41 -11.62 -1.16
C VAL A 50 13.81 -11.00 -1.18
N GLY A 51 14.21 -10.37 -0.08
CA GLY A 51 15.54 -9.79 0.10
C GLY A 51 16.61 -10.87 0.26
N SER A 52 17.89 -10.45 0.32
CA SER A 52 19.04 -11.35 0.53
C SER A 52 18.93 -12.20 1.80
N GLU A 53 18.32 -11.64 2.83
CA GLU A 53 18.11 -12.28 4.14
C GLU A 53 16.88 -13.19 4.19
N GLY A 54 16.19 -13.42 3.06
CA GLY A 54 14.98 -14.25 3.01
C GLY A 54 13.70 -13.57 3.50
N PHE A 55 13.78 -12.31 3.94
CA PHE A 55 12.63 -11.52 4.38
C PHE A 55 11.94 -10.79 3.21
N PRO A 56 10.62 -10.57 3.29
CA PRO A 56 9.90 -9.69 2.35
C PRO A 56 10.43 -8.25 2.43
N VAL A 57 10.76 -7.67 1.28
CA VAL A 57 11.18 -6.27 1.15
C VAL A 57 10.34 -5.60 0.08
N VAL A 58 9.90 -4.37 0.34
CA VAL A 58 9.18 -3.55 -0.65
C VAL A 58 10.05 -3.39 -1.89
N ALA A 59 9.50 -3.75 -3.04
CA ALA A 59 10.19 -3.63 -4.31
C ALA A 59 10.39 -2.15 -4.66
N ARG A 60 11.62 -1.79 -5.01
CA ARG A 60 12.00 -0.43 -5.38
C ARG A 60 12.52 -0.40 -6.82
N ASP A 61 12.30 0.74 -7.47
CA ASP A 61 12.90 1.07 -8.76
C ASP A 61 14.39 1.41 -8.61
N ARG A 62 15.12 1.57 -9.72
CA ARG A 62 16.52 1.99 -9.80
C ARG A 62 16.81 3.31 -9.08
N LEU A 63 15.81 4.16 -8.95
CA LEU A 63 15.88 5.45 -8.24
C LEU A 63 15.52 5.34 -6.75
N GLY A 64 15.20 4.14 -6.25
CA GLY A 64 14.93 3.89 -4.83
C GLY A 64 13.48 4.07 -4.38
N PHE A 65 12.58 4.47 -5.28
CA PHE A 65 11.15 4.63 -4.98
C PHE A 65 10.42 3.29 -4.96
N PRO A 66 9.46 3.06 -4.04
CA PRO A 66 8.57 1.90 -4.09
C PRO A 66 7.83 1.82 -5.44
N LEU A 67 7.77 0.63 -6.04
CA LEU A 67 7.07 0.44 -7.32
C LEU A 67 5.59 0.83 -7.23
N VAL A 68 4.92 0.49 -6.12
CA VAL A 68 3.52 0.86 -5.86
C VAL A 68 3.30 2.37 -5.85
N ALA A 69 4.28 3.14 -5.36
CA ALA A 69 4.14 4.59 -5.36
C ALA A 69 4.10 5.14 -6.80
N ARG A 70 4.89 4.57 -7.72
CA ARG A 70 4.80 4.94 -9.15
C ARG A 70 3.45 4.56 -9.74
N ASP A 71 2.96 3.36 -9.46
CA ASP A 71 1.65 2.89 -9.97
C ASP A 71 0.51 3.80 -9.49
N GLU A 72 0.55 4.21 -8.22
CA GLU A 72 -0.41 5.14 -7.63
C GLU A 72 -0.36 6.51 -8.31
N ILE A 73 0.84 7.07 -8.51
CA ILE A 73 1.00 8.34 -9.23
C ILE A 73 0.44 8.24 -10.66
N GLU A 74 0.66 7.13 -11.37
CA GLU A 74 0.08 6.94 -12.71
C GLU A 74 -1.46 6.90 -12.69
N ILE A 75 -2.06 6.32 -11.65
CA ILE A 75 -3.52 6.35 -11.46
C ILE A 75 -3.98 7.79 -11.19
N LEU A 76 -3.31 8.54 -10.31
CA LEU A 76 -3.64 9.93 -10.02
C LEU A 76 -3.55 10.82 -11.26
N PHE A 77 -2.56 10.60 -12.13
CA PHE A 77 -2.49 11.30 -13.41
C PHE A 77 -3.68 10.98 -14.32
N LYS A 78 -4.17 9.73 -14.35
CA LYS A 78 -5.38 9.38 -15.13
C LYS A 78 -6.64 10.02 -14.57
N LEU A 79 -6.80 10.03 -13.24
CA LEU A 79 -7.94 10.70 -12.59
C LEU A 79 -7.91 12.20 -12.84
N PHE A 80 -6.72 12.80 -12.81
CA PHE A 80 -6.51 14.19 -13.18
C PHE A 80 -6.86 14.47 -14.66
N GLU A 81 -6.47 13.59 -15.59
CA GLU A 81 -6.85 13.70 -17.01
C GLU A 81 -8.37 13.59 -17.23
N ASN A 82 -9.06 12.78 -16.43
CA ASN A 82 -10.52 12.65 -16.45
C ASN A 82 -11.25 13.83 -15.79
N GLY A 83 -10.53 14.75 -15.14
CA GLY A 83 -11.11 15.88 -14.42
C GLY A 83 -11.71 15.52 -13.06
N GLU A 84 -11.38 14.34 -12.52
CA GLU A 84 -11.87 13.84 -11.23
C GLU A 84 -10.98 14.24 -10.05
N LEU A 85 -9.76 14.73 -10.33
CA LEU A 85 -8.77 15.11 -9.33
C LEU A 85 -8.30 16.54 -9.57
N GLU A 86 -8.24 17.34 -8.50
CA GLU A 86 -7.70 18.69 -8.56
C GLU A 86 -6.16 18.66 -8.70
N PRO A 87 -5.55 19.59 -9.46
CA PRO A 87 -4.11 19.64 -9.61
C PRO A 87 -3.36 19.86 -8.29
N SER A 88 -4.00 20.49 -7.32
CA SER A 88 -3.42 20.74 -6.00
C SER A 88 -3.22 19.44 -5.20
N ASP A 89 -4.12 18.46 -5.35
CA ASP A 89 -4.05 17.19 -4.64
C ASP A 89 -3.05 16.25 -5.31
N LEU A 90 -2.98 16.26 -6.65
CA LEU A 90 -1.92 15.58 -7.38
C LEU A 90 -0.52 16.08 -6.97
N LYS A 91 -0.36 17.40 -6.80
CA LYS A 91 0.91 17.98 -6.34
C LYS A 91 1.27 17.52 -4.92
N LYS A 92 0.31 17.50 -3.98
CA LYS A 92 0.57 17.05 -2.61
C LYS A 92 1.07 15.60 -2.56
N GLU A 93 0.46 14.69 -3.32
CA GLU A 93 0.91 13.30 -3.37
C GLU A 93 2.29 13.18 -4.03
N LEU A 94 2.55 13.91 -5.12
CA LEU A 94 3.88 13.95 -5.74
C LEU A 94 4.97 14.47 -4.78
N ASP A 95 4.67 15.51 -4.01
CA ASP A 95 5.58 16.09 -3.01
C ASP A 95 5.77 15.11 -1.83
N ARG A 96 4.70 14.44 -1.37
CA ARG A 96 4.75 13.43 -0.29
C ARG A 96 5.65 12.24 -0.62
N TRP A 97 5.65 11.81 -1.88
CA TRP A 97 6.52 10.73 -2.36
C TRP A 97 7.90 11.21 -2.81
N GLU A 98 8.21 12.51 -2.70
CA GLU A 98 9.45 13.12 -3.21
C GLU A 98 9.70 12.85 -4.71
N MET A 99 8.62 12.67 -5.47
CA MET A 99 8.65 12.35 -6.91
C MET A 99 8.38 13.55 -7.82
N PHE A 100 8.09 14.73 -7.24
CA PHE A 100 7.73 15.91 -8.02
C PHE A 100 8.74 16.26 -9.10
N GLU A 101 10.04 16.26 -8.80
CA GLU A 101 11.10 16.60 -9.79
C GLU A 101 11.06 15.71 -11.05
N GLN A 102 10.76 14.42 -10.90
CA GLN A 102 10.68 13.49 -12.04
C GLN A 102 9.42 13.70 -12.87
N TYR A 103 8.32 14.08 -12.22
CA TYR A 103 7.00 14.21 -12.85
C TYR A 103 6.64 15.67 -13.17
N GLN A 104 7.49 16.64 -12.81
CA GLN A 104 7.27 18.07 -12.97
C GLN A 104 6.95 18.42 -14.41
N ASP A 105 7.76 17.95 -15.37
CA ASP A 105 7.55 18.24 -16.79
C ASP A 105 6.20 17.71 -17.31
N ARG A 106 5.77 16.55 -16.80
CA ARG A 106 4.48 15.97 -17.15
C ARG A 106 3.34 16.77 -16.51
N PHE A 107 3.45 17.10 -15.22
CA PHE A 107 2.50 17.93 -14.50
C PHE A 107 2.31 19.29 -15.20
N LEU A 108 3.39 20.00 -15.50
CA LEU A 108 3.36 21.33 -16.14
C LEU A 108 2.83 21.31 -17.59
N LYS A 109 2.95 20.19 -18.32
CA LYS A 109 2.39 20.06 -19.68
C LYS A 109 0.87 20.24 -19.68
N TYR A 110 0.17 19.78 -18.65
CA TYR A 110 -1.29 19.91 -18.58
C TYR A 110 -1.74 21.37 -18.39
N PHE A 111 -1.00 22.15 -17.59
CA PHE A 111 -1.28 23.59 -17.44
C PHE A 111 -0.98 24.39 -18.71
N LYS A 112 0.04 23.99 -19.48
CA LYS A 112 0.37 24.62 -20.77
C LYS A 112 -0.63 24.30 -21.88
N LYS A 113 -1.35 23.17 -21.79
CA LYS A 113 -2.39 22.80 -22.76
C LYS A 113 -3.70 23.55 -22.54
N GLY A 114 -4.02 23.91 -21.30
CA GLY A 114 -5.21 24.71 -20.95
C GLY A 114 -5.17 26.17 -21.44
N THR A 115 -3.99 26.69 -21.80
CA THR A 115 -3.82 28.10 -22.23
C THR A 115 -4.09 28.34 -23.72
N ARG A 116 -4.59 27.35 -24.47
CA ARG A 116 -4.76 27.43 -25.94
C ARG A 116 -6.19 27.19 -26.45
N SER A 117 -7.19 27.31 -25.58
CA SER A 117 -8.60 27.39 -25.98
C SER A 117 -9.17 28.71 -25.46
N ILE A 118 -8.87 29.79 -26.19
CA ILE A 118 -9.63 31.06 -26.17
C ILE A 118 -10.37 31.12 -27.50
#